data_AF-A0A2N2IIW0-F1
#
_entry.id   AF-A0A2N2IIW0-F1
#
_cell.length_a   1.000
_cell.length_b   1.000
_cell.length_c   1.000
_cell.angle_alpha   90.00
_cell.angle_beta   90.00
_cell.angle_gamma   90.00
#
_symmetry.space_group_name_H-M   'P 1'
#
loop_
_entity.id
_entity.type
_entity.pdbx_description
1 polymer ?
#
loop_
_entity_poly.entity_id
_entity_poly.type
_entity_poly.pdbx_seq_one_letter_code
_entity_poly.pdbx_strand_id
1 'polypeptide(L)'
;MTRWTNDIGQTGRCDLARSVRMTRFRRRHAARTAALVLFAGVLAVVPATTAHSQSTTASATAAATPAVERPIDDTLADLFNPDGSLSMGGDDARGPTAARQSAPPPPPPSPEQLRALEQLQREADTYQADAKDYRDAITGIVRQHYEQQRRRVLSSLDNQITAERTALDKARAEAIQKLEAFIENYAGERADPEATPNAMFRLAALYDERARAKNMTDISTDDLKPAIALYKRIIREFPAYNELAAVYYYLGHALYDSERLEEAQQVWRALVCINHYPYPVATDPKDPDKDVVGNVPQDHDADYWVGWRHRFPSPESLAGDPKPRRGRPAPAPEDAEISYANPFPDTCTHLKQDLKEGEDPRYVAEVWWKIGDWYFDEADPKAGPYAFNRAVTAYQKSMSAAQNEKGVLYGVSMY
;
A
#
# COMPACT_ATOMS: atom_id res chain seq x y z
N MET A 1 -85.78 27.69 11.26
CA MET A 1 -86.02 26.28 11.64
C MET A 1 -85.31 25.39 10.63
N THR A 2 -84.52 24.43 11.12
CA THR A 2 -83.82 23.30 10.42
C THR A 2 -82.81 23.68 9.33
N ARG A 3 -81.50 23.76 9.64
CA ARG A 3 -80.47 22.69 9.64
C ARG A 3 -80.46 21.86 8.36
N TRP A 4 -79.31 21.74 7.70
CA TRP A 4 -78.56 20.49 7.49
C TRP A 4 -77.19 20.84 6.88
N THR A 5 -76.14 20.29 7.48
CA THR A 5 -74.70 20.45 7.19
C THR A 5 -74.24 19.40 6.18
N ASN A 6 -73.26 19.76 5.33
CA ASN A 6 -72.33 18.82 4.68
C ASN A 6 -71.06 19.59 4.31
N ASP A 7 -69.89 19.09 4.72
CA ASP A 7 -68.59 19.58 4.28
C ASP A 7 -67.70 18.36 3.97
N ILE A 8 -67.27 18.25 2.71
CA ILE A 8 -66.36 17.25 2.15
C ILE A 8 -65.52 17.94 1.07
N GLY A 9 -64.21 17.67 1.05
CA GLY A 9 -63.35 17.75 -0.15
C GLY A 9 -62.11 18.62 0.05
N GLN A 10 -60.89 18.09 0.20
CA GLN A 10 -59.98 17.56 -0.85
C GLN A 10 -59.65 18.50 -2.03
N THR A 11 -58.39 18.38 -2.48
CA THR A 11 -57.70 18.88 -3.71
C THR A 11 -56.84 20.14 -3.51
N GLY A 12 -55.66 20.33 -4.13
CA GLY A 12 -54.86 19.64 -5.16
C GLY A 12 -53.41 20.22 -5.14
N ARG A 13 -52.36 19.44 -5.42
CA ARG A 13 -51.64 19.20 -6.69
C ARG A 13 -51.12 20.42 -7.50
N CYS A 14 -49.83 20.29 -7.88
CA CYS A 14 -49.06 20.87 -9.00
C CYS A 14 -48.52 22.32 -8.85
N ASP A 15 -47.19 22.50 -8.92
CA ASP A 15 -46.55 22.83 -10.20
C ASP A 15 -45.01 22.81 -10.20
N LEU A 16 -44.50 22.57 -11.41
CA LEU A 16 -43.14 22.30 -11.83
C LEU A 16 -42.33 23.57 -12.20
N ALA A 17 -41.00 23.43 -12.06
CA ALA A 17 -39.96 23.79 -13.04
C ALA A 17 -39.01 25.00 -12.84
N ARG A 18 -37.71 24.65 -12.96
CA ARG A 18 -36.59 25.27 -13.71
C ARG A 18 -35.71 26.37 -13.08
N SER A 19 -34.42 26.04 -12.91
CA SER A 19 -33.22 26.72 -13.47
C SER A 19 -31.96 25.95 -12.99
N VAL A 20 -31.18 25.16 -13.77
CA VAL A 20 -30.20 25.39 -14.86
C VAL A 20 -28.92 26.18 -14.49
N ARG A 21 -27.79 25.42 -14.42
CA ARG A 21 -26.34 25.75 -14.64
C ARG A 21 -25.67 26.69 -13.61
N MET A 22 -24.39 26.60 -13.25
CA MET A 22 -23.20 25.87 -13.73
C MET A 22 -22.11 26.11 -12.65
N THR A 23 -21.34 25.10 -12.24
CA THR A 23 -19.90 25.27 -11.93
C THR A 23 -19.19 23.92 -11.83
N ARG A 24 -18.52 23.56 -12.93
CA ARG A 24 -17.36 22.66 -12.90
C ARG A 24 -16.19 23.48 -12.37
N PHE A 25 -15.43 23.01 -11.37
CA PHE A 25 -13.98 23.24 -11.31
C PHE A 25 -13.27 22.31 -10.31
N ARG A 26 -12.26 21.62 -10.84
CA ARG A 26 -11.07 21.02 -10.20
C ARG A 26 -11.25 19.84 -9.22
N ARG A 27 -11.31 18.64 -9.80
CA ARG A 27 -10.55 17.48 -9.27
C ARG A 27 -9.10 17.63 -9.75
N ARG A 28 -8.16 17.79 -8.83
CA ARG A 28 -6.73 17.58 -9.10
C ARG A 28 -6.37 16.21 -8.54
N HIS A 29 -5.88 15.35 -9.42
CA HIS A 29 -5.23 14.10 -9.06
C HIS A 29 -3.96 14.41 -8.26
N ALA A 30 -3.90 13.93 -7.02
CA ALA A 30 -2.64 13.65 -6.35
C ALA A 30 -2.45 12.13 -6.44
N ALA A 31 -1.71 11.68 -7.44
CA ALA A 31 -1.10 10.35 -7.40
C ALA A 31 0.05 10.45 -6.41
N ARG A 32 -0.13 9.93 -5.19
CA ARG A 32 0.97 9.73 -4.25
C ARG A 32 1.25 8.23 -4.16
N THR A 33 2.48 7.90 -4.54
CA THR A 33 3.14 6.62 -4.37
C THR A 33 3.28 6.31 -2.88
N ALA A 34 2.39 5.49 -2.34
CA ALA A 34 2.58 4.85 -1.05
C ALA A 34 3.46 3.61 -1.25
N ALA A 35 4.74 3.71 -0.87
CA ALA A 35 5.59 2.54 -0.70
C ALA A 35 5.22 1.89 0.63
N LEU A 36 4.30 0.92 0.58
CA LEU A 36 3.85 0.18 1.75
C LEU A 36 4.73 -1.07 1.90
N VAL A 37 5.62 -1.06 2.89
CA VAL A 37 6.43 -2.21 3.29
C VAL A 37 5.56 -3.14 4.13
N LEU A 38 5.20 -4.30 3.57
CA LEU A 38 4.53 -5.37 4.29
C LEU A 38 5.56 -6.44 4.70
N PHE A 39 5.77 -6.60 6.01
CA PHE A 39 6.35 -7.83 6.57
C PHE A 39 5.23 -8.83 6.82
N ALA A 40 5.14 -9.85 5.96
CA ALA A 40 4.33 -11.03 6.21
C ALA A 40 5.12 -11.98 7.13
N GLY A 41 4.71 -12.08 8.39
CA GLY A 41 5.20 -13.10 9.31
C GLY A 41 4.63 -14.48 8.93
N VAL A 42 5.40 -15.28 8.19
CA VAL A 42 5.07 -16.68 7.91
C VAL A 42 5.45 -17.53 9.14
N LEU A 43 4.45 -17.99 9.88
CA LEU A 43 4.60 -19.08 10.85
C LEU A 43 4.72 -20.41 10.09
N ALA A 44 5.96 -20.89 9.93
CA ALA A 44 6.23 -22.19 9.33
C ALA A 44 5.94 -23.32 10.33
N VAL A 45 4.90 -24.11 10.06
CA VAL A 45 4.69 -25.43 10.68
C VAL A 45 5.50 -26.44 9.88
N VAL A 46 6.54 -27.02 10.50
CA VAL A 46 7.35 -28.10 9.92
C VAL A 46 6.71 -29.44 10.29
N PRO A 47 6.25 -30.28 9.35
CA PRO A 47 5.96 -31.67 9.64
C PRO A 47 7.25 -32.49 9.59
N ALA A 48 7.51 -33.23 10.65
CA ALA A 48 8.59 -34.21 10.74
C ALA A 48 8.33 -35.38 9.77
N THR A 49 9.23 -35.61 8.82
CA THR A 49 9.27 -36.84 8.02
C THR A 49 10.33 -37.77 8.58
N THR A 50 9.88 -38.93 9.03
CA THR A 50 10.69 -40.07 9.42
C THR A 50 11.44 -40.64 8.23
N ALA A 51 12.76 -40.74 8.35
CA ALA A 51 13.62 -41.48 7.45
C ALA A 51 13.36 -42.99 7.56
N HIS A 52 13.26 -43.68 6.42
CA HIS A 52 13.56 -45.11 6.31
C HIS A 52 14.41 -45.33 5.05
N SER A 53 15.62 -45.83 5.27
CA SER A 53 16.56 -46.29 4.25
C SER A 53 16.41 -47.80 4.02
N GLN A 54 17.02 -48.25 2.91
CA GLN A 54 17.33 -49.64 2.49
C GLN A 54 16.23 -50.37 1.69
N SER A 55 16.51 -51.15 0.66
CA SER A 55 17.74 -51.46 -0.09
C SER A 55 17.34 -52.19 -1.38
N THR A 56 18.27 -52.14 -2.34
CA THR A 56 18.37 -52.82 -3.64
C THR A 56 17.89 -54.27 -3.74
N THR A 57 17.23 -54.61 -4.86
CA THR A 57 17.43 -55.87 -5.60
C THR A 57 17.30 -55.63 -7.11
N ALA A 58 18.30 -56.12 -7.85
CA ALA A 58 18.36 -56.12 -9.31
C ALA A 58 17.79 -57.43 -9.87
N SER A 59 17.13 -57.37 -11.03
CA SER A 59 17.08 -58.47 -11.98
C SER A 59 16.75 -57.95 -13.38
N ALA A 60 17.56 -58.43 -14.32
CA ALA A 60 17.67 -57.99 -15.70
C ALA A 60 16.83 -58.88 -16.63
N THR A 61 16.19 -58.26 -17.63
CA THR A 61 15.94 -58.91 -18.92
C THR A 61 15.80 -57.88 -20.05
N ALA A 62 16.78 -57.98 -20.96
CA ALA A 62 16.84 -57.65 -22.38
C ALA A 62 15.82 -56.72 -23.08
N ALA A 63 16.41 -55.73 -23.76
CA ALA A 63 16.16 -55.30 -25.15
C ALA A 63 14.90 -54.46 -25.47
N ALA A 64 15.09 -53.14 -25.48
CA ALA A 64 14.78 -52.25 -26.61
C ALA A 64 15.37 -50.86 -26.31
N THR A 65 16.28 -50.37 -27.15
CA THR A 65 16.77 -48.98 -27.13
C THR A 65 15.73 -48.04 -27.74
N PRO A 66 15.26 -47.00 -27.03
CA PRO A 66 14.85 -45.75 -27.65
C PRO A 66 15.98 -44.73 -27.54
N ALA A 67 16.21 -44.01 -28.63
CA ALA A 67 17.17 -42.93 -28.73
C ALA A 67 16.89 -41.84 -27.68
N VAL A 68 17.94 -41.43 -26.98
CA VAL A 68 17.93 -40.28 -26.07
C VAL A 68 17.80 -39.01 -26.91
N GLU A 69 16.62 -38.39 -26.89
CA GLU A 69 16.45 -36.99 -27.30
C GLU A 69 17.23 -36.12 -26.31
N ARG A 70 18.26 -35.43 -26.82
CA ARG A 70 18.94 -34.37 -26.08
C ARG A 70 18.08 -33.09 -26.13
N PRO A 71 18.01 -32.30 -25.04
CA PRO A 71 17.39 -30.98 -25.08
C PRO A 71 18.14 -30.08 -26.06
N ILE A 72 17.39 -29.41 -26.94
CA ILE A 72 17.91 -28.54 -28.01
C ILE A 72 18.40 -27.18 -27.44
N ASP A 73 18.11 -26.90 -26.17
CA ASP A 73 18.35 -25.59 -25.55
C ASP A 73 19.84 -25.23 -25.37
N ASP A 74 20.74 -26.19 -25.20
CA ASP A 74 22.17 -25.89 -24.96
C ASP A 74 22.97 -25.62 -26.25
N THR A 75 22.41 -25.88 -27.44
CA THR A 75 23.14 -25.70 -28.72
C THR A 75 22.88 -24.38 -29.44
N LEU A 76 21.88 -23.60 -29.01
CA LEU A 76 21.54 -22.31 -29.65
C LEU A 76 22.21 -21.11 -28.99
N ALA A 77 22.58 -21.20 -27.71
CA ALA A 77 23.25 -20.12 -26.99
C ALA A 77 24.67 -19.83 -27.53
N ASP A 78 25.35 -20.82 -28.10
CA ASP A 78 26.70 -20.67 -28.65
C ASP A 78 26.75 -19.99 -30.02
N LEU A 79 25.61 -19.74 -30.67
CA LEU A 79 25.54 -19.11 -32.00
C LEU A 79 25.38 -17.59 -31.95
N PHE A 80 25.06 -17.01 -30.79
CA PHE A 80 24.72 -15.60 -30.65
C PHE A 80 25.59 -14.93 -29.58
N ASN A 81 26.20 -13.79 -29.95
CA ASN A 81 26.80 -12.89 -28.98
C ASN A 81 25.72 -12.31 -28.04
N PRO A 82 26.08 -11.80 -26.84
CA PRO A 82 25.11 -11.21 -25.90
C PRO A 82 24.33 -9.98 -26.43
N ASP A 83 24.68 -9.48 -27.61
CA ASP A 83 23.95 -8.43 -28.34
C ASP A 83 23.00 -8.95 -29.44
N GLY A 84 22.89 -10.27 -29.61
CA GLY A 84 22.04 -10.93 -30.60
C GLY A 84 22.63 -11.06 -32.01
N SER A 85 23.92 -10.71 -32.21
CA SER A 85 24.62 -10.90 -33.49
C SER A 85 25.20 -12.31 -33.65
N LEU A 86 25.23 -12.83 -34.89
CA LEU A 86 25.83 -14.13 -35.22
C LEU A 86 27.36 -14.05 -35.21
N SER A 87 28.01 -14.92 -34.42
CA SER A 87 29.47 -14.99 -34.31
C SER A 87 30.07 -15.70 -35.54
N MET A 88 30.44 -14.93 -36.57
CA MET A 88 31.24 -15.41 -37.69
C MET A 88 32.71 -15.12 -37.39
N GLY A 89 33.42 -16.10 -36.83
CA GLY A 89 34.84 -16.01 -36.51
C GLY A 89 35.67 -15.60 -37.73
N GLY A 90 36.42 -14.51 -37.61
CA GLY A 90 37.19 -13.96 -38.73
C GLY A 90 38.07 -12.76 -38.38
N ASP A 91 38.81 -12.84 -37.29
CA ASP A 91 39.95 -11.94 -37.04
C ASP A 91 41.21 -12.81 -36.90
N ASP A 92 42.04 -12.84 -37.95
CA ASP A 92 43.52 -12.80 -37.86
C ASP A 92 44.18 -13.05 -39.22
N ALA A 93 44.86 -12.02 -39.74
CA ALA A 93 46.20 -12.09 -40.36
C ALA A 93 46.53 -10.79 -41.13
N ARG A 94 47.09 -9.79 -40.45
CA ARG A 94 47.88 -8.72 -41.10
C ARG A 94 49.33 -9.18 -41.25
N GLY A 95 49.68 -9.66 -42.45
CA GLY A 95 51.07 -9.85 -42.88
C GLY A 95 51.68 -8.58 -43.51
N PRO A 96 53.01 -8.48 -43.62
CA PRO A 96 53.71 -7.26 -43.99
C PRO A 96 53.51 -6.88 -45.48
N THR A 97 53.37 -5.58 -45.71
CA THR A 97 53.22 -4.93 -47.01
C THR A 97 54.48 -5.03 -47.86
N ALA A 98 54.61 -6.12 -48.63
CA ALA A 98 55.50 -6.17 -49.78
C ALA A 98 54.89 -5.34 -50.92
N ALA A 99 55.67 -4.40 -51.47
CA ALA A 99 55.30 -3.58 -52.61
C ALA A 99 54.90 -4.47 -53.81
N ARG A 100 53.60 -4.49 -54.14
CA ARG A 100 53.10 -5.14 -55.35
C ARG A 100 53.61 -4.36 -56.56
N GLN A 101 54.42 -5.02 -57.38
CA GLN A 101 54.67 -4.62 -58.77
C GLN A 101 53.31 -4.46 -59.46
N SER A 102 53.08 -3.30 -60.10
CA SER A 102 51.84 -3.02 -60.83
C SER A 102 51.76 -3.96 -62.04
N ALA A 103 50.97 -5.03 -61.90
CA ALA A 103 50.62 -5.89 -63.03
C ALA A 103 49.94 -5.04 -64.12
N PRO A 104 50.16 -5.33 -65.42
CA PRO A 104 49.45 -4.67 -66.50
C PRO A 104 47.93 -4.83 -66.34
N PRO A 105 47.12 -3.83 -66.75
CA PRO A 105 45.67 -3.89 -66.59
C PRO A 105 45.15 -5.17 -67.27
N PRO A 106 44.27 -5.93 -66.61
CA PRO A 106 43.75 -7.16 -67.19
C PRO A 106 43.08 -6.87 -68.53
N PRO A 107 43.12 -7.81 -69.49
CA PRO A 107 42.41 -7.66 -70.75
C PRO A 107 40.91 -7.43 -70.48
N PRO A 108 40.23 -6.63 -71.32
CA PRO A 108 38.81 -6.38 -71.14
C PRO A 108 38.03 -7.69 -71.14
N PRO A 109 37.01 -7.82 -70.28
CA PRO A 109 36.30 -9.09 -70.09
C PRO A 109 35.70 -9.57 -71.41
N SER A 110 35.85 -10.87 -71.68
CA SER A 110 35.26 -11.48 -72.86
C SER A 110 33.72 -11.49 -72.74
N PRO A 111 32.98 -11.50 -73.86
CA PRO A 111 31.52 -11.61 -73.83
C PRO A 111 31.01 -12.86 -73.09
N GLU A 112 31.82 -13.91 -72.99
CA GLU A 112 31.50 -15.10 -72.18
C GLU A 112 31.64 -14.84 -70.68
N GLN A 113 32.68 -14.10 -70.26
CA GLN A 113 32.88 -13.73 -68.86
C GLN A 113 31.76 -12.82 -68.35
N LEU A 114 31.27 -11.90 -69.18
CA LEU A 114 30.14 -11.03 -68.81
C LEU A 114 28.84 -11.81 -68.65
N ARG A 115 28.56 -12.79 -69.54
CA ARG A 115 27.40 -13.68 -69.42
C ARG A 115 27.48 -14.57 -68.18
N ALA A 116 28.66 -15.12 -67.88
CA ALA A 116 28.89 -15.91 -66.69
C ALA A 116 28.72 -15.09 -65.40
N LEU A 117 29.22 -13.84 -65.38
CA LEU A 117 29.02 -12.93 -64.25
C LEU A 117 27.54 -12.60 -64.04
N GLU A 118 26.81 -12.30 -65.11
CA GLU A 118 25.37 -12.00 -65.03
C GLU A 118 24.56 -13.20 -64.51
N GLN A 119 24.97 -14.43 -64.88
CA GLN A 119 24.38 -15.64 -64.33
C GLN A 119 24.70 -15.81 -62.84
N LEU A 120 25.95 -15.63 -62.42
CA LEU A 120 26.35 -15.69 -61.02
C LEU A 120 25.65 -14.62 -60.17
N GLN A 121 25.46 -13.41 -60.72
CA GLN A 121 24.71 -12.35 -60.05
C GLN A 121 23.25 -12.76 -59.81
N ARG A 122 22.57 -13.33 -60.81
CA ARG A 122 21.20 -13.85 -60.66
C ARG A 122 21.11 -14.95 -59.60
N GLU A 123 22.05 -15.88 -59.60
CA GLU A 123 22.10 -16.96 -58.60
C GLU A 123 22.37 -16.41 -57.19
N ALA A 124 23.26 -15.42 -57.05
CA ALA A 124 23.54 -14.75 -55.77
C ALA A 124 22.32 -13.98 -55.24
N ASP A 125 21.61 -13.24 -56.11
CA ASP A 125 20.40 -12.51 -55.75
C ASP A 125 19.29 -13.47 -55.29
N THR A 126 19.14 -14.61 -55.97
CA THR A 126 18.17 -15.66 -55.61
C THR A 126 18.52 -16.25 -54.24
N TYR A 127 19.79 -16.61 -54.02
CA TYR A 127 20.25 -17.12 -52.73
C TYR A 127 20.03 -16.12 -51.59
N GLN A 128 20.29 -14.83 -51.82
CA GLN A 128 20.08 -13.79 -50.81
C GLN A 128 18.59 -13.63 -50.47
N ALA A 129 17.70 -13.69 -51.48
CA ALA A 129 16.26 -13.66 -51.26
C ALA A 129 15.81 -14.88 -50.45
N ASP A 130 16.21 -16.08 -50.86
CA ASP A 130 15.87 -17.34 -50.17
C ASP A 130 16.39 -17.36 -48.72
N ALA A 131 17.61 -16.86 -48.49
CA ALA A 131 18.18 -16.77 -47.15
C ALA A 131 17.42 -15.79 -46.24
N LYS A 132 16.90 -14.69 -46.80
CA LYS A 132 16.05 -13.75 -46.08
C LYS A 132 14.70 -14.38 -45.73
N ASP A 133 14.05 -15.01 -46.70
CA ASP A 133 12.76 -15.68 -46.49
C ASP A 133 12.87 -16.80 -45.45
N TYR A 134 13.97 -17.56 -45.47
CA TYR A 134 14.28 -18.55 -44.46
C TYR A 134 14.44 -17.93 -43.06
N ARG A 135 15.18 -16.82 -42.94
CA ARG A 135 15.36 -16.11 -41.65
C ARG A 135 14.03 -15.59 -41.12
N ASP A 136 13.20 -15.01 -41.97
CA ASP A 136 11.89 -14.48 -41.61
C ASP A 136 10.96 -15.62 -41.16
N ALA A 137 11.00 -16.77 -41.84
CA ALA A 137 10.25 -17.97 -41.46
C ALA A 137 10.69 -18.51 -40.08
N ILE A 138 12.00 -18.65 -39.85
CA ILE A 138 12.54 -19.10 -38.55
C ILE A 138 12.15 -18.12 -37.44
N THR A 139 12.29 -16.81 -37.68
CA THR A 139 11.89 -15.78 -36.71
C THR A 139 10.40 -15.85 -36.40
N GLY A 140 9.57 -16.09 -37.41
CA GLY A 140 8.13 -16.31 -37.26
C GLY A 140 7.81 -17.52 -36.39
N ILE A 141 8.49 -18.65 -36.62
CA ILE A 141 8.35 -19.87 -35.83
C ILE A 141 8.75 -19.62 -34.38
N VAL A 142 9.93 -19.03 -34.13
CA VAL A 142 10.41 -18.73 -32.77
C VAL A 142 9.42 -17.83 -32.03
N ARG A 143 8.95 -16.77 -32.68
CA ARG A 143 7.94 -15.86 -32.09
C ARG A 143 6.64 -16.60 -31.77
N GLN A 144 6.17 -17.47 -32.66
CA GLN A 144 4.97 -18.26 -32.44
C GLN A 144 5.13 -19.22 -31.25
N HIS A 145 6.28 -19.91 -31.15
CA HIS A 145 6.59 -20.80 -30.03
C HIS A 145 6.66 -20.03 -28.71
N TYR A 146 7.34 -18.89 -28.69
CA TYR A 146 7.39 -18.00 -27.52
C TYR A 146 5.98 -17.58 -27.08
N GLU A 147 5.15 -17.09 -28.00
CA GLU A 147 3.79 -16.66 -27.69
C GLU A 147 2.89 -17.81 -27.22
N GLN A 148 3.05 -19.02 -27.77
CA GLN A 148 2.33 -20.19 -27.29
C GLN A 148 2.77 -20.58 -25.87
N GLN A 149 4.07 -20.61 -25.61
CA GLN A 149 4.61 -20.94 -24.29
C GLN A 149 4.18 -19.90 -23.26
N ARG A 150 4.29 -18.61 -23.59
CA ARG A 150 3.83 -17.50 -22.74
C ARG A 150 2.35 -17.64 -22.40
N ARG A 151 1.48 -17.91 -23.39
CA ARG A 151 0.04 -18.13 -23.14
C ARG A 151 -0.21 -19.31 -22.22
N ARG A 152 0.47 -20.44 -22.43
CA ARG A 152 0.33 -21.62 -21.56
C ARG A 152 0.73 -21.30 -20.12
N VAL A 153 1.89 -20.71 -19.91
CA VAL A 153 2.38 -20.34 -18.57
C VAL A 153 1.42 -19.38 -17.88
N LEU A 154 1.02 -18.29 -18.55
CA LEU A 154 0.09 -17.32 -17.98
C LEU A 154 -1.26 -17.95 -17.63
N SER A 155 -1.83 -18.76 -18.53
CA SER A 155 -3.10 -19.45 -18.25
C SER A 155 -3.01 -20.42 -17.07
N SER A 156 -1.88 -21.11 -16.90
CA SER A 156 -1.64 -21.99 -15.75
C SER A 156 -1.56 -21.19 -14.44
N LEU A 157 -0.84 -20.06 -14.45
CA LEU A 157 -0.72 -19.19 -13.28
C LEU A 157 -2.07 -18.57 -12.91
N ASP A 158 -2.85 -18.08 -13.89
CA ASP A 158 -4.17 -17.50 -13.63
C ASP A 158 -5.13 -18.51 -13.00
N ASN A 159 -5.09 -19.77 -13.46
CA ASN A 159 -5.88 -20.85 -12.88
C ASN A 159 -5.46 -21.15 -11.42
N GLN A 160 -4.16 -21.21 -11.14
CA GLN A 160 -3.63 -21.41 -9.79
C GLN A 160 -4.01 -20.24 -8.87
N ILE A 161 -3.79 -19.00 -9.31
CA ILE A 161 -4.16 -17.79 -8.54
C ILE A 161 -5.65 -17.79 -8.22
N THR A 162 -6.50 -18.15 -9.18
CA THR A 162 -7.95 -18.22 -8.96
C THR A 162 -8.33 -19.30 -7.96
N ALA A 163 -7.73 -20.49 -8.07
CA ALA A 163 -7.96 -21.59 -7.13
C ALA A 163 -7.52 -21.22 -5.70
N GLU A 164 -6.31 -20.66 -5.55
CA GLU A 164 -5.77 -20.24 -4.26
C GLU A 164 -6.59 -19.11 -3.62
N ARG A 165 -7.03 -18.11 -4.41
CA ARG A 165 -7.93 -17.06 -3.91
C ARG A 165 -9.25 -17.63 -3.41
N THR A 166 -9.85 -18.55 -4.17
CA THR A 166 -11.11 -19.20 -3.77
C THR A 166 -10.95 -20.02 -2.49
N ALA A 167 -9.85 -20.76 -2.38
CA ALA A 167 -9.53 -21.55 -1.19
C ALA A 167 -9.30 -20.65 0.03
N LEU A 168 -8.54 -19.56 -0.13
CA LEU A 168 -8.30 -18.55 0.90
C LEU A 168 -9.60 -17.91 1.39
N ASP A 169 -10.48 -17.49 0.48
CA ASP A 169 -11.75 -16.87 0.84
C ASP A 169 -12.66 -17.82 1.61
N LYS A 170 -12.70 -19.10 1.20
CA LYS A 170 -13.43 -20.15 1.93
C LYS A 170 -12.86 -20.37 3.32
N ALA A 171 -11.53 -20.50 3.44
CA ALA A 171 -10.86 -20.69 4.73
C ALA A 171 -11.08 -19.51 5.67
N ARG A 172 -11.01 -18.27 5.14
CA ARG A 172 -11.31 -17.05 5.91
C ARG A 172 -12.76 -17.05 6.42
N ALA A 173 -13.72 -17.37 5.56
CA ALA A 173 -15.13 -17.42 5.94
C ALA A 173 -15.40 -18.46 7.04
N GLU A 174 -14.78 -19.64 6.94
CA GLU A 174 -14.88 -20.69 7.96
C GLU A 174 -14.24 -20.26 9.28
N ALA A 175 -13.07 -19.60 9.24
CA ALA A 175 -12.40 -19.09 10.44
C ALA A 175 -13.22 -17.99 11.13
N ILE A 176 -13.79 -17.06 10.36
CA ILE A 176 -14.71 -16.03 10.85
C ILE A 176 -15.88 -16.69 11.59
N GLN A 177 -16.55 -17.65 10.95
CA GLN A 177 -17.70 -18.34 11.55
C GLN A 177 -17.35 -19.04 12.88
N LYS A 178 -16.19 -19.71 12.95
CA LYS A 178 -15.73 -20.39 14.17
C LYS A 178 -15.42 -19.40 15.29
N LEU A 179 -14.80 -18.27 14.98
CA LEU A 179 -14.48 -17.24 15.97
C LEU A 179 -15.74 -16.50 16.44
N GLU A 180 -16.68 -16.20 15.54
CA GLU A 180 -17.99 -15.64 15.89
C GLU A 180 -18.71 -16.56 16.88
N ALA A 181 -18.80 -17.85 16.58
CA ALA A 181 -19.41 -18.83 17.47
C ALA A 181 -18.66 -18.97 18.81
N PHE A 182 -17.33 -18.89 18.81
CA PHE A 182 -16.54 -18.89 20.04
C PHE A 182 -16.88 -17.66 20.90
N ILE A 183 -16.89 -16.46 20.33
CA ILE A 183 -17.15 -15.22 21.06
C ILE A 183 -18.58 -15.17 21.59
N GLU A 184 -19.56 -15.68 20.84
CA GLU A 184 -20.94 -15.81 21.30
C GLU A 184 -21.05 -16.76 22.52
N ASN A 185 -20.30 -17.86 22.50
CA ASN A 185 -20.28 -18.84 23.59
C ASN A 185 -19.45 -18.39 24.81
N TYR A 186 -18.49 -17.48 24.65
CA TYR A 186 -17.59 -17.03 25.71
C TYR A 186 -17.65 -15.50 25.90
N ALA A 187 -18.87 -14.96 26.02
CA ALA A 187 -19.14 -13.55 26.33
C ALA A 187 -19.62 -13.34 27.78
N GLY A 188 -19.48 -12.11 28.27
CA GLY A 188 -19.96 -11.71 29.60
C GLY A 188 -19.23 -12.45 30.72
N GLU A 189 -19.98 -13.02 31.67
CA GLU A 189 -19.41 -13.77 32.80
C GLU A 189 -18.63 -15.03 32.39
N ARG A 190 -18.89 -15.55 31.17
CA ARG A 190 -18.18 -16.70 30.61
C ARG A 190 -16.92 -16.30 29.85
N ALA A 191 -16.60 -15.02 29.75
CA ALA A 191 -15.42 -14.56 29.04
C ALA A 191 -14.15 -14.89 29.82
N ASP A 192 -13.21 -15.55 29.14
CA ASP A 192 -11.86 -15.72 29.65
C ASP A 192 -11.06 -14.43 29.41
N PRO A 193 -10.31 -13.92 30.40
CA PRO A 193 -9.62 -12.63 30.29
C PRO A 193 -8.50 -12.60 29.24
N GLU A 194 -8.03 -13.75 28.75
CA GLU A 194 -6.99 -13.85 27.74
C GLU A 194 -7.53 -14.41 26.42
N ALA A 195 -8.24 -15.54 26.47
CA ALA A 195 -8.68 -16.24 25.26
C ALA A 195 -9.81 -15.50 24.52
N THR A 196 -10.77 -14.90 25.24
CA THR A 196 -11.86 -14.14 24.61
C THR A 196 -11.35 -12.91 23.85
N PRO A 197 -10.57 -11.98 24.45
CA PRO A 197 -10.05 -10.83 23.70
C PRO A 197 -9.08 -11.23 22.58
N ASN A 198 -8.33 -12.33 22.72
CA ASN A 198 -7.48 -12.85 21.63
C ASN A 198 -8.33 -13.35 20.45
N ALA A 199 -9.41 -14.08 20.71
CA ALA A 199 -10.35 -14.49 19.67
C ALA A 199 -11.01 -13.28 18.99
N MET A 200 -11.41 -12.27 19.77
CA MET A 200 -11.97 -11.02 19.24
C MET A 200 -10.96 -10.25 18.38
N PHE A 201 -9.71 -10.17 18.82
CA PHE A 201 -8.63 -9.48 18.12
C PHE A 201 -8.33 -10.15 16.77
N ARG A 202 -8.26 -11.49 16.75
CA ARG A 202 -8.11 -12.27 15.51
C ARG A 202 -9.31 -12.12 14.59
N LEU A 203 -10.54 -12.13 15.13
CA LEU A 203 -11.75 -11.93 14.33
C LEU A 203 -11.75 -10.54 13.68
N ALA A 204 -11.35 -9.51 14.42
CA ALA A 204 -11.23 -8.15 13.88
C ALA A 204 -10.21 -8.07 12.73
N ALA A 205 -9.05 -8.73 12.87
CA ALA A 205 -8.06 -8.84 11.80
C ALA A 205 -8.63 -9.55 10.56
N LEU A 206 -9.38 -10.65 10.72
CA LEU A 206 -10.02 -11.33 9.59
C LEU A 206 -11.09 -10.47 8.89
N TYR A 207 -11.81 -9.62 9.64
CA TYR A 207 -12.72 -8.66 9.03
C TYR A 207 -11.99 -7.56 8.25
N ASP A 208 -10.86 -7.06 8.76
CA ASP A 208 -10.00 -6.10 8.05
C ASP A 208 -9.43 -6.73 6.76
N GLU A 209 -8.88 -7.95 6.84
CA GLU A 209 -8.42 -8.70 5.67
C GLU A 209 -9.54 -8.90 4.63
N ARG A 210 -10.75 -9.23 5.09
CA ARG A 210 -11.92 -9.40 4.20
C ARG A 210 -12.29 -8.10 3.50
N ALA A 211 -12.22 -6.97 4.20
CA ALA A 211 -12.46 -5.65 3.61
C ALA A 211 -11.43 -5.35 2.52
N ARG A 212 -10.15 -5.60 2.79
CA ARG A 212 -9.03 -5.35 1.86
C ARG A 212 -8.98 -6.32 0.68
N ALA A 213 -9.50 -7.53 0.84
CA ALA A 213 -9.50 -8.54 -0.23
C ALA A 213 -10.33 -8.14 -1.46
N LYS A 214 -11.36 -7.30 -1.28
CA LYS A 214 -12.19 -6.82 -2.40
C LYS A 214 -11.46 -5.80 -3.27
N ASN A 215 -10.82 -4.82 -2.61
CA ASN A 215 -10.03 -3.79 -3.25
C ASN A 215 -9.03 -3.22 -2.23
N MET A 216 -7.74 -3.27 -2.55
CA MET A 216 -6.69 -2.76 -1.66
C MET A 216 -6.61 -1.23 -1.61
N THR A 217 -7.16 -0.54 -2.61
CA THR A 217 -7.03 0.92 -2.78
C THR A 217 -8.29 1.71 -2.48
N ASP A 218 -9.44 1.05 -2.50
CA ASP A 218 -10.75 1.65 -2.25
C ASP A 218 -11.51 0.72 -1.31
N ILE A 219 -11.12 0.79 -0.03
CA ILE A 219 -11.76 0.01 1.02
C ILE A 219 -13.07 0.71 1.37
N SER A 220 -14.19 0.02 1.19
CA SER A 220 -15.48 0.56 1.60
C SER A 220 -15.48 0.84 3.10
N THR A 221 -15.83 2.06 3.49
CA THR A 221 -15.91 2.48 4.91
C THR A 221 -16.87 1.58 5.72
N ASP A 222 -17.89 1.02 5.07
CA ASP A 222 -18.82 0.08 5.69
C ASP A 222 -18.22 -1.30 5.95
N ASP A 223 -17.23 -1.74 5.15
CA ASP A 223 -16.63 -3.08 5.28
C ASP A 223 -15.73 -3.19 6.53
N LEU A 224 -15.19 -2.06 7.03
CA LEU A 224 -14.34 -2.01 8.22
C LEU A 224 -15.12 -1.88 9.55
N LYS A 225 -16.41 -1.53 9.49
CA LYS A 225 -17.26 -1.36 10.69
C LYS A 225 -17.21 -2.56 11.66
N PRO A 226 -17.27 -3.83 11.19
CA PRO A 226 -17.20 -4.98 12.10
C PRO A 226 -15.85 -5.08 12.84
N ALA A 227 -14.73 -4.78 12.17
CA ALA A 227 -13.41 -4.78 12.78
C ALA A 227 -13.29 -3.66 13.83
N ILE A 228 -13.70 -2.43 13.47
CA ILE A 228 -13.71 -1.28 14.38
C ILE A 228 -14.54 -1.56 15.64
N ALA A 229 -15.73 -2.13 15.47
CA ALA A 229 -16.61 -2.47 16.59
C ALA A 229 -15.95 -3.47 17.55
N LEU A 230 -15.26 -4.49 17.03
CA LEU A 230 -14.53 -5.46 17.84
C LEU A 230 -13.35 -4.84 18.57
N TYR A 231 -12.52 -4.04 17.91
CA TYR A 231 -11.41 -3.37 18.59
C TYR A 231 -11.90 -2.45 19.72
N LYS A 232 -12.92 -1.62 19.46
CA LYS A 232 -13.56 -0.78 20.50
C LYS A 232 -14.16 -1.62 21.64
N ARG A 233 -14.68 -2.80 21.34
CA ARG A 233 -15.22 -3.73 22.34
C ARG A 233 -14.13 -4.33 23.22
N ILE A 234 -13.00 -4.77 22.64
CA ILE A 234 -11.85 -5.28 23.39
C ILE A 234 -11.34 -4.23 24.38
N ILE A 235 -11.17 -2.99 23.93
CA ILE A 235 -10.68 -1.89 24.78
C ILE A 235 -11.60 -1.64 25.98
N ARG A 236 -12.93 -1.73 25.78
CA ARG A 236 -13.92 -1.50 26.84
C ARG A 236 -14.05 -2.68 27.81
N GLU A 237 -14.10 -3.90 27.29
CA GLU A 237 -14.39 -5.11 28.08
C GLU A 237 -13.13 -5.71 28.71
N PHE A 238 -11.95 -5.52 28.10
CA PHE A 238 -10.69 -6.15 28.51
C PHE A 238 -9.54 -5.12 28.60
N PRO A 239 -9.62 -4.10 29.49
CA PRO A 239 -8.59 -3.07 29.62
C PRO A 239 -7.24 -3.60 30.17
N ALA A 240 -7.21 -4.82 30.70
CA ALA A 240 -6.01 -5.50 31.16
C ALA A 240 -5.42 -6.50 30.14
N TYR A 241 -5.95 -6.54 28.91
CA TYR A 241 -5.47 -7.43 27.86
C TYR A 241 -4.00 -7.11 27.51
N ASN A 242 -3.16 -8.13 27.38
CA ASN A 242 -1.72 -7.99 27.15
C ASN A 242 -1.39 -7.29 25.82
N GLU A 243 -2.14 -7.62 24.75
CA GLU A 243 -1.95 -7.03 23.42
C GLU A 243 -2.79 -5.77 23.20
N LEU A 244 -3.15 -5.04 24.27
CA LEU A 244 -3.98 -3.84 24.14
C LEU A 244 -3.35 -2.75 23.27
N ALA A 245 -2.02 -2.60 23.29
CA ALA A 245 -1.32 -1.69 22.38
C ALA A 245 -1.51 -2.04 20.91
N ALA A 246 -1.52 -3.33 20.56
CA ALA A 246 -1.82 -3.78 19.22
C ALA A 246 -3.26 -3.45 18.84
N VAL A 247 -4.22 -3.65 19.76
CA VAL A 247 -5.64 -3.30 19.53
C VAL A 247 -5.81 -1.81 19.23
N TYR A 248 -5.16 -0.92 19.98
CA TYR A 248 -5.18 0.52 19.70
C TYR A 248 -4.53 0.86 18.36
N TYR A 249 -3.39 0.23 18.06
CA TYR A 249 -2.69 0.43 16.79
C TYR A 249 -3.59 0.09 15.59
N TYR A 250 -4.16 -1.11 15.57
CA TYR A 250 -5.04 -1.55 14.47
C TYR A 250 -6.36 -0.79 14.43
N LEU A 251 -6.92 -0.37 15.58
CA LEU A 251 -8.11 0.49 15.60
C LEU A 251 -7.83 1.83 14.92
N GLY A 252 -6.70 2.48 15.22
CA GLY A 252 -6.32 3.74 14.60
C GLY A 252 -6.19 3.60 13.07
N HIS A 253 -5.56 2.52 12.60
CA HIS A 253 -5.48 2.22 11.16
C HIS A 253 -6.84 1.97 10.51
N ALA A 254 -7.70 1.16 11.15
CA ALA A 254 -9.04 0.89 10.62
C ALA A 254 -9.92 2.16 10.55
N LEU A 255 -9.79 3.06 11.53
CA LEU A 255 -10.46 4.37 11.51
C LEU A 255 -9.89 5.28 10.43
N TYR A 256 -8.56 5.31 10.26
CA TYR A 256 -7.89 6.08 9.22
C TYR A 256 -8.36 5.65 7.82
N ASP A 257 -8.34 4.34 7.55
CA ASP A 257 -8.77 3.77 6.27
C ASP A 257 -10.28 3.91 6.02
N SER A 258 -11.06 4.16 7.08
CA SER A 258 -12.49 4.47 7.00
C SER A 258 -12.78 5.98 6.87
N GLU A 259 -11.76 6.80 6.59
CA GLU A 259 -11.84 8.27 6.49
C GLU A 259 -12.29 8.96 7.80
N ARG A 260 -12.12 8.29 8.94
CA ARG A 260 -12.47 8.80 10.28
C ARG A 260 -11.23 9.35 10.98
N LEU A 261 -10.57 10.29 10.30
CA LEU A 261 -9.22 10.75 10.63
C LEU A 261 -9.08 11.31 12.06
N GLU A 262 -10.02 12.15 12.50
CA GLU A 262 -9.95 12.74 13.85
C GLU A 262 -10.02 11.67 14.95
N GLU A 263 -10.81 10.62 14.74
CA GLU A 263 -10.94 9.50 15.68
C GLU A 263 -9.68 8.64 15.68
N ALA A 264 -9.10 8.38 14.50
CA ALA A 264 -7.80 7.71 14.39
C ALA A 264 -6.73 8.47 15.19
N GLN A 265 -6.69 9.81 15.06
CA GLN A 265 -5.79 10.65 15.85
C GLN A 265 -6.06 10.58 17.35
N GLN A 266 -7.31 10.51 17.80
CA GLN A 266 -7.62 10.32 19.23
C GLN A 266 -7.08 8.99 19.75
N VAL A 267 -7.30 7.89 19.01
CA VAL A 267 -6.84 6.55 19.40
C VAL A 267 -5.31 6.48 19.41
N TRP A 268 -4.66 7.04 18.40
CA TRP A 268 -3.19 7.09 18.34
C TRP A 268 -2.60 7.96 19.45
N ARG A 269 -3.15 9.15 19.72
CA ARG A 269 -2.74 9.97 20.87
C ARG A 269 -2.88 9.22 22.19
N ALA A 270 -3.97 8.48 22.36
CA ALA A 270 -4.17 7.66 23.54
C ALA A 270 -3.13 6.52 23.64
N LEU A 271 -2.74 5.89 22.53
CA LEU A 271 -1.69 4.86 22.54
C LEU A 271 -0.35 5.42 23.04
N VAL A 272 0.05 6.62 22.60
CA VAL A 272 1.39 7.16 22.89
C VAL A 272 1.45 8.12 24.08
N CYS A 273 0.31 8.61 24.54
CA CYS A 273 0.21 9.61 25.61
C CYS A 273 -1.11 9.44 26.40
N ILE A 274 -1.33 8.21 26.90
CA ILE A 274 -2.59 7.76 27.54
C ILE A 274 -2.97 8.60 28.78
N ASN A 275 -1.97 9.17 29.46
CA ASN A 275 -2.16 9.99 30.66
C ASN A 275 -2.71 11.39 30.37
N HIS A 276 -2.62 11.87 29.13
CA HIS A 276 -3.21 13.15 28.70
C HIS A 276 -4.40 12.94 27.77
N TYR A 277 -4.42 11.85 27.01
CA TYR A 277 -5.46 11.54 26.04
C TYR A 277 -6.14 10.21 26.39
N PRO A 278 -7.23 10.22 27.17
CA PRO A 278 -7.93 9.00 27.52
C PRO A 278 -8.68 8.43 26.31
N TYR A 279 -8.79 7.11 26.28
CA TYR A 279 -9.69 6.36 25.41
C TYR A 279 -10.18 5.12 26.17
N PRO A 280 -11.43 4.67 26.01
CA PRO A 280 -12.49 5.17 25.11
C PRO A 280 -13.00 6.56 25.49
N VAL A 281 -13.54 7.29 24.50
CA VAL A 281 -14.22 8.57 24.69
C VAL A 281 -15.74 8.40 24.49
N ALA A 282 -16.53 9.44 24.82
CA ALA A 282 -17.97 9.42 24.57
C ALA A 282 -18.28 9.34 23.08
N THR A 283 -19.37 8.68 22.70
CA THR A 283 -19.85 8.68 21.31
C THR A 283 -20.72 9.91 21.01
N ASP A 284 -20.81 10.32 19.74
CA ASP A 284 -21.63 11.45 19.33
C ASP A 284 -23.12 11.11 19.56
N PRO A 285 -23.88 11.92 20.32
CA PRO A 285 -25.32 11.70 20.51
C PRO A 285 -26.13 11.64 19.21
N LYS A 286 -25.63 12.24 18.12
CA LYS A 286 -26.28 12.25 16.80
C LYS A 286 -25.84 11.10 15.91
N ASP A 287 -24.64 10.55 16.15
CA ASP A 287 -24.06 9.46 15.38
C ASP A 287 -23.31 8.51 16.34
N PRO A 288 -24.02 7.50 16.91
CA PRO A 288 -23.43 6.58 17.88
C PRO A 288 -22.26 5.76 17.34
N ASP A 289 -22.09 5.70 16.01
CA ASP A 289 -20.95 5.01 15.42
C ASP A 289 -19.66 5.82 15.57
N LYS A 290 -19.73 7.13 15.83
CA LYS A 290 -18.59 8.06 15.93
C LYS A 290 -18.25 8.45 17.36
N ASP A 291 -16.96 8.56 17.61
CA ASP A 291 -16.40 9.05 18.87
C ASP A 291 -16.33 10.59 18.87
N VAL A 292 -16.60 11.21 20.01
CA VAL A 292 -16.42 12.65 20.24
C VAL A 292 -14.94 12.90 20.52
N VAL A 293 -14.26 13.49 19.54
CA VAL A 293 -12.83 13.80 19.63
C VAL A 293 -12.62 15.10 20.40
N GLY A 294 -11.78 15.05 21.43
CA GLY A 294 -11.40 16.23 22.21
C GLY A 294 -10.41 17.13 21.48
N ASN A 295 -10.55 18.44 21.70
CA ASN A 295 -9.61 19.45 21.24
C ASN A 295 -8.24 19.28 21.90
N VAL A 296 -7.17 19.58 21.17
CA VAL A 296 -5.81 19.75 21.73
C VAL A 296 -5.52 21.23 22.01
N PRO A 297 -4.47 21.55 22.78
CA PRO A 297 -4.02 22.93 22.96
C PRO A 297 -3.90 23.69 21.63
N GLN A 298 -4.46 24.90 21.58
CA GLN A 298 -4.52 25.76 20.39
C GLN A 298 -5.40 25.25 19.24
N ASP A 299 -6.37 24.38 19.51
CA ASP A 299 -7.43 24.12 18.53
C ASP A 299 -8.46 25.25 18.55
N HIS A 300 -8.63 25.90 17.40
CA HIS A 300 -9.65 26.93 17.20
C HIS A 300 -10.39 26.74 15.88
N ASP A 301 -11.50 27.44 15.73
CA ASP A 301 -12.21 27.50 14.45
C ASP A 301 -11.45 28.36 13.40
N ALA A 302 -11.88 28.23 12.15
CA ALA A 302 -11.26 28.95 11.03
C ALA A 302 -11.39 30.48 11.19
N ASP A 303 -12.48 30.97 11.79
CA ASP A 303 -12.74 32.40 11.95
C ASP A 303 -11.79 33.03 12.97
N TYR A 304 -11.48 32.31 14.05
CA TYR A 304 -10.45 32.67 15.01
C TYR A 304 -9.11 32.85 14.30
N TRP A 305 -8.67 31.87 13.49
CA TRP A 305 -7.38 31.93 12.81
C TRP A 305 -7.32 32.99 11.70
N VAL A 306 -8.43 33.28 11.03
CA VAL A 306 -8.54 34.43 10.12
C VAL A 306 -8.36 35.74 10.89
N GLY A 307 -9.06 35.90 12.01
CA GLY A 307 -8.93 37.06 12.89
C GLY A 307 -7.51 37.21 13.45
N TRP A 308 -6.89 36.11 13.85
CA TRP A 308 -5.51 36.05 14.31
C TRP A 308 -4.54 36.53 13.24
N ARG A 309 -4.64 36.02 11.99
CA ARG A 309 -3.79 36.45 10.86
C ARG A 309 -3.95 37.93 10.50
N HIS A 310 -5.14 38.50 10.70
CA HIS A 310 -5.34 39.94 10.52
C HIS A 310 -4.70 40.78 11.63
N ARG A 311 -4.62 40.25 12.86
CA ARG A 311 -3.91 40.91 13.97
C ARG A 311 -2.40 40.77 13.82
N PHE A 312 -1.95 39.61 13.35
CA PHE A 312 -0.54 39.25 13.21
C PHE A 312 -0.19 38.93 11.74
N PRO A 313 -0.18 39.93 10.84
CA PRO A 313 0.03 39.72 9.40
C PRO A 313 1.48 39.39 9.04
N SER A 314 2.44 39.67 9.92
CA SER A 314 3.87 39.43 9.67
C SER A 314 4.59 38.89 10.91
N PRO A 315 5.72 38.18 10.77
CA PRO A 315 6.47 37.69 11.93
C PRO A 315 6.87 38.80 12.91
N GLU A 316 7.18 40.01 12.45
CA GLU A 316 7.53 41.15 13.30
C GLU A 316 6.36 41.59 14.18
N SER A 317 5.12 41.39 13.72
CA SER A 317 3.92 41.74 14.48
C SER A 317 3.67 40.81 15.67
N LEU A 318 4.29 39.63 15.70
CA LEU A 318 4.25 38.71 16.85
C LEU A 318 5.12 39.21 18.01
N ALA A 319 6.10 40.06 17.74
CA ALA A 319 7.00 40.64 18.75
C ALA A 319 6.51 41.99 19.30
N GLY A 320 5.47 42.58 18.71
CA GLY A 320 4.91 43.88 19.11
C GLY A 320 3.61 43.74 19.91
N ASP A 321 3.32 44.74 20.75
CA ASP A 321 2.07 44.77 21.53
C ASP A 321 0.83 44.66 20.60
N PRO A 322 -0.15 43.80 20.94
CA PRO A 322 -1.32 43.59 20.10
C PRO A 322 -2.08 44.90 19.88
N LYS A 323 -2.17 45.35 18.63
CA LYS A 323 -2.86 46.61 18.29
C LYS A 323 -4.37 46.45 18.54
N PRO A 324 -5.00 47.33 19.34
CA PRO A 324 -6.43 47.25 19.59
C PRO A 324 -7.22 47.55 18.30
N ARG A 325 -8.24 46.74 18.02
CA ARG A 325 -9.24 47.06 16.99
C ARG A 325 -10.25 48.06 17.56
N ARG A 326 -10.68 49.03 16.75
CA ARG A 326 -11.74 49.99 17.12
C ARG A 326 -12.99 49.23 17.63
N GLY A 327 -13.33 49.40 18.91
CA GLY A 327 -14.55 48.85 19.51
C GLY A 327 -14.42 47.48 20.21
N ARG A 328 -13.23 46.85 20.25
CA ARG A 328 -12.97 45.67 21.09
C ARG A 328 -11.62 45.81 21.80
N PRO A 329 -11.56 45.56 23.13
CA PRO A 329 -10.27 45.49 23.82
C PRO A 329 -9.39 44.43 23.18
N ALA A 330 -8.07 44.67 23.15
CA ALA A 330 -7.12 43.64 22.76
C ALA A 330 -7.23 42.49 23.77
N PRO A 331 -7.23 41.21 23.32
CA PRO A 331 -7.08 40.08 24.24
C PRO A 331 -5.76 40.24 25.01
N ALA A 332 -5.70 39.73 26.24
CA ALA A 332 -4.47 39.78 27.02
C ALA A 332 -3.33 39.10 26.24
N PRO A 333 -2.05 39.49 26.43
CA PRO A 333 -0.92 38.90 25.70
C PRO A 333 -0.83 37.37 25.84
N GLU A 334 -1.29 36.84 26.97
CA GLU A 334 -1.43 35.41 27.26
C GLU A 334 -2.53 34.70 26.43
N ASP A 335 -3.57 35.43 26.04
CA ASP A 335 -4.69 34.93 25.21
C ASP A 335 -4.43 35.09 23.71
N ALA A 336 -3.33 35.75 23.32
CA ALA A 336 -3.05 36.12 21.95
C ALA A 336 -2.48 34.96 21.11
N GLU A 337 -2.17 33.82 21.74
CA GLU A 337 -1.57 32.63 21.11
C GLU A 337 -0.43 32.98 20.16
N ILE A 338 0.57 33.68 20.69
CA ILE A 338 1.78 34.11 19.98
C ILE A 338 2.97 33.16 20.17
N SER A 339 2.79 32.10 20.96
CA SER A 339 3.78 31.05 21.18
C SER A 339 3.15 29.68 20.99
N TYR A 340 3.97 28.71 20.60
CA TYR A 340 3.54 27.34 20.42
C TYR A 340 3.31 26.65 21.78
N ALA A 341 2.12 26.11 21.98
CA ALA A 341 1.80 25.25 23.11
C ALA A 341 1.86 23.78 22.65
N ASN A 342 2.84 23.04 23.18
CA ASN A 342 3.06 21.65 22.82
C ASN A 342 1.92 20.75 23.36
N PRO A 343 1.13 20.08 22.50
CA PRO A 343 0.10 19.13 22.92
C PRO A 343 0.69 17.83 23.50
N PHE A 344 1.96 17.53 23.22
CA PHE A 344 2.65 16.29 23.61
C PHE A 344 3.81 16.57 24.57
N PRO A 345 3.52 16.86 25.86
CA PRO A 345 4.55 17.15 26.85
C PRO A 345 5.50 15.97 27.06
N ASP A 346 6.67 16.24 27.63
CA ASP A 346 7.65 15.19 27.98
C ASP A 346 7.15 14.20 29.04
N THR A 347 6.05 14.54 29.72
CA THR A 347 5.37 13.67 30.68
C THR A 347 4.45 12.64 30.02
N CYS A 348 4.31 12.63 28.69
CA CYS A 348 3.52 11.63 27.97
C CYS A 348 4.02 10.21 28.26
N THR A 349 3.11 9.35 28.69
CA THR A 349 3.36 7.92 28.87
C THR A 349 2.58 7.13 27.83
N HIS A 350 3.25 6.23 27.11
CA HIS A 350 2.56 5.33 26.19
C HIS A 350 1.89 4.17 26.92
N LEU A 351 0.97 3.50 26.24
CA LEU A 351 0.32 2.30 26.73
C LEU A 351 1.37 1.20 26.98
N LYS A 352 1.21 0.47 28.09
CA LYS A 352 2.13 -0.60 28.48
C LYS A 352 2.15 -1.70 27.41
N GLN A 353 3.35 -2.20 27.13
CA GLN A 353 3.60 -3.31 26.22
C GLN A 353 4.49 -4.35 26.91
N ASP A 354 4.28 -5.61 26.59
CA ASP A 354 5.13 -6.71 27.06
C ASP A 354 6.36 -6.81 26.14
N LEU A 355 7.44 -6.17 26.56
CA LEU A 355 8.71 -6.09 25.83
C LEU A 355 9.77 -6.92 26.54
N LYS A 356 10.68 -7.52 25.79
CA LYS A 356 11.90 -8.08 26.39
C LYS A 356 12.84 -6.95 26.78
N GLU A 357 13.73 -7.22 27.72
CA GLU A 357 14.73 -6.24 28.16
C GLU A 357 15.59 -5.77 26.97
N GLY A 358 15.62 -4.46 26.73
CA GLY A 358 16.33 -3.84 25.62
C GLY A 358 15.56 -3.74 24.29
N GLU A 359 14.32 -4.21 24.21
CA GLU A 359 13.46 -3.99 23.03
C GLU A 359 12.73 -2.64 23.10
N ASP A 360 12.66 -1.95 21.95
CA ASP A 360 11.84 -0.74 21.81
C ASP A 360 10.33 -1.11 21.78
N PRO A 361 9.44 -0.20 22.23
CA PRO A 361 8.01 -0.41 22.09
C PRO A 361 7.58 -0.51 20.62
N ARG A 362 6.94 -1.63 20.25
CA ARG A 362 6.67 -2.01 18.84
C ARG A 362 5.93 -0.95 18.04
N TYR A 363 4.94 -0.30 18.66
CA TYR A 363 4.01 0.60 17.96
C TYR A 363 4.29 2.10 18.20
N VAL A 364 5.08 2.46 19.21
CA VAL A 364 5.12 3.85 19.71
C VAL A 364 5.78 4.79 18.72
N ALA A 365 6.92 4.39 18.14
CA ALA A 365 7.63 5.21 17.18
C ALA A 365 6.80 5.46 15.92
N GLU A 366 6.20 4.40 15.35
CA GLU A 366 5.35 4.53 14.16
C GLU A 366 4.12 5.39 14.44
N VAL A 367 3.45 5.20 15.57
CA VAL A 367 2.24 5.97 15.89
C VAL A 367 2.57 7.46 16.07
N TRP A 368 3.69 7.80 16.71
CA TRP A 368 4.16 9.18 16.74
C TRP A 368 4.43 9.74 15.35
N TRP A 369 5.03 8.93 14.47
CA TRP A 369 5.25 9.33 13.08
C TRP A 369 3.93 9.56 12.33
N LYS A 370 2.92 8.69 12.51
CA LYS A 370 1.57 8.86 11.93
C LYS A 370 0.84 10.11 12.42
N ILE A 371 1.00 10.46 13.71
CA ILE A 371 0.49 11.72 14.26
C ILE A 371 1.17 12.91 13.58
N GLY A 372 2.51 12.85 13.41
CA GLY A 372 3.27 13.89 12.73
C GLY A 372 2.87 14.05 11.26
N ASP A 373 2.73 12.93 10.56
CA ASP A 373 2.30 12.86 9.15
C ASP A 373 0.93 13.51 8.96
N TRP A 374 -0.01 13.23 9.86
CA TRP A 374 -1.31 13.89 9.82
C TRP A 374 -1.23 15.41 9.98
N TYR A 375 -0.47 15.91 10.96
CA TYR A 375 -0.29 17.35 11.13
C TYR A 375 0.43 18.01 9.94
N PHE A 376 1.32 17.26 9.27
CA PHE A 376 2.10 17.74 8.14
C PHE A 376 1.29 17.76 6.83
N ASP A 377 0.66 16.63 6.48
CA ASP A 377 0.00 16.43 5.20
C ASP A 377 -1.44 16.96 5.16
N GLU A 378 -2.23 16.73 6.21
CA GLU A 378 -3.64 17.17 6.24
C GLU A 378 -3.78 18.65 6.61
N ALA A 379 -2.70 19.26 7.13
CA ALA A 379 -2.65 20.66 7.56
C ALA A 379 -3.88 21.03 8.41
N ASP A 380 -4.02 20.36 9.56
CA ASP A 380 -5.16 20.49 10.48
C ASP A 380 -5.63 21.96 10.58
N PRO A 381 -6.83 22.27 10.03
CA PRO A 381 -7.31 23.65 9.99
C PRO A 381 -7.53 24.22 11.39
N LYS A 382 -7.67 23.36 12.41
CA LYS A 382 -7.83 23.78 13.81
C LYS A 382 -6.52 24.25 14.43
N ALA A 383 -5.37 23.79 13.92
CA ALA A 383 -4.04 24.14 14.44
C ALA A 383 -3.52 25.50 13.93
N GLY A 384 -4.13 26.05 12.87
CA GLY A 384 -3.74 27.34 12.28
C GLY A 384 -2.24 27.41 11.93
N PRO A 385 -1.50 28.43 12.39
CA PRO A 385 -0.07 28.58 12.09
C PRO A 385 0.82 27.53 12.77
N TYR A 386 0.30 26.79 13.74
CA TYR A 386 1.09 25.86 14.57
C TYR A 386 1.04 24.40 14.11
N ALA A 387 0.39 24.09 12.98
CA ALA A 387 0.30 22.73 12.45
C ALA A 387 1.68 22.08 12.29
N PHE A 388 2.65 22.77 11.69
CA PHE A 388 4.00 22.24 11.50
C PHE A 388 4.78 22.11 12.82
N ASN A 389 4.54 22.97 13.82
CA ASN A 389 5.15 22.81 15.14
C ASN A 389 4.65 21.52 15.83
N ARG A 390 3.37 21.18 15.66
CA ARG A 390 2.81 19.90 16.14
C ARG A 390 3.42 18.71 15.40
N ALA A 391 3.56 18.80 14.08
CA ALA A 391 4.22 17.76 13.28
C ALA A 391 5.66 17.51 13.76
N VAL A 392 6.48 18.57 13.87
CA VAL A 392 7.87 18.50 14.35
C VAL A 392 7.96 17.86 15.73
N THR A 393 7.08 18.25 16.65
CA THR A 393 7.08 17.68 18.00
C THR A 393 6.75 16.18 17.95
N ALA A 394 5.75 15.76 17.17
CA ALA A 394 5.40 14.36 17.01
C ALA A 394 6.55 13.54 16.38
N TYR A 395 7.23 14.06 15.35
CA TYR A 395 8.40 13.41 14.75
C TYR A 395 9.58 13.30 15.73
N GLN A 396 9.82 14.33 16.55
CA GLN A 396 10.82 14.26 17.62
C GLN A 396 10.51 13.17 18.64
N LYS A 397 9.23 13.00 19.01
CA LYS A 397 8.78 11.90 19.87
C LYS A 397 8.95 10.53 19.20
N SER A 398 8.68 10.43 17.89
CA SER A 398 8.93 9.22 17.11
C SER A 398 10.40 8.80 17.14
N MET A 399 11.30 9.73 16.82
CA MET A 399 12.75 9.48 16.86
C MET A 399 13.23 9.12 18.27
N SER A 400 12.64 9.74 19.30
CA SER A 400 12.97 9.46 20.70
C SER A 400 12.46 8.11 21.18
N ALA A 401 11.45 7.53 20.52
CA ALA A 401 10.92 6.21 20.84
C ALA A 401 11.67 5.06 20.12
N ALA A 402 12.36 5.36 19.01
CA ALA A 402 13.16 4.42 18.24
C ALA A 402 14.65 4.45 18.67
N GLN A 403 14.93 4.22 19.97
CA GLN A 403 16.26 4.42 20.54
C GLN A 403 17.25 3.29 20.22
N ASN A 404 16.78 2.05 20.28
CA ASN A 404 17.60 0.85 20.05
C ASN A 404 17.58 0.46 18.57
N GLU A 405 16.45 0.64 17.90
CA GLU A 405 16.33 0.51 16.46
C GLU A 405 16.41 1.88 15.78
N LYS A 406 17.63 2.33 15.44
CA LYS A 406 17.84 3.34 14.39
C LYS A 406 17.48 2.77 13.01
N GLY A 407 16.31 2.16 12.92
CA GLY A 407 15.75 1.54 11.73
C GLY A 407 15.12 2.57 10.80
N VAL A 408 14.35 2.06 9.84
CA VAL A 408 13.73 2.86 8.77
C VAL A 408 12.91 4.03 9.33
N LEU A 409 12.18 3.83 10.43
CA LEU A 409 11.33 4.87 11.04
C LEU A 409 12.13 6.07 11.58
N TYR A 410 13.32 5.85 12.15
CA TYR A 410 14.19 6.94 12.59
C TYR A 410 14.62 7.80 11.40
N GLY A 411 15.01 7.15 10.30
CA GLY A 411 15.40 7.84 9.07
C GLY A 411 14.23 8.60 8.44
N VAL A 412 13.05 7.99 8.31
CA VAL A 412 11.87 8.63 7.73
C VAL A 412 11.38 9.81 8.58
N SER A 413 11.51 9.75 9.91
CA SER A 413 11.11 10.85 10.80
C SER A 413 12.08 12.03 10.81
N MET A 414 13.31 11.85 10.31
CA MET A 414 14.31 12.91 10.20
C MET A 414 14.11 13.79 8.95
N TYR A 415 13.55 13.21 7.88
CA TYR A 415 13.19 13.93 6.66
C TYR A 415 11.90 14.72 6.85
#